data_AF-A0A8J5KG09-F1
#
_entry.id   AF-A0A8J5KG09-F1
#
_cell.length_a   1.000
_cell.length_b   1.000
_cell.length_c   1.000
_cell.angle_alpha   90.00
_cell.angle_beta   90.00
_cell.angle_gamma   90.00
#
_symmetry.space_group_name_H-M   'P 1'
#
loop_
_entity.id
_entity.type
_entity.pdbx_description
1 polymer ?
#
loop_
_entity_poly.entity_id
_entity_poly.type
_entity_poly.pdbx_seq_one_letter_code
_entity_poly.pdbx_strand_id
1 'polypeptide(L)'
;MGVERSGGYANVVQGGKRVSTEQQMRVKAMSEMQGTSSGQSGETRVWDPDLEVIGQRQKRIAHLQAKLFLAAADGAVRVKKRRGPHRGEDFTLMQALIKADFWLMFTSLLLGSGSGLTVIDNLGQMSESLGYDEAHIFVSMISIWNFLGRVGGGYLSEVIVRDYAYPRPVALAVFQVVMAIGHLFFAMAWPGTMYIGTLLVGLGYGAHWAIVPAAASELFGLKNFGALYNFLTVANPAGSLIFSGLIASVIYDYEAEQQARKHHKSLVRIRRLFEVASFSGEETVKCTGAICFFLSSLIMSGLCAIAVVLSLILVYRTRIVYRNLYSRTLK
;
A
#
# COMPACT_ATOMS: atom_id res chain seq x y z
N MET A 1 21.18 -34.50 68.17
CA MET A 1 21.33 -33.13 67.61
C MET A 1 21.86 -33.25 66.18
N GLY A 2 21.11 -32.73 65.18
CA GLY A 2 21.49 -32.44 63.78
C GLY A 2 21.71 -33.66 62.83
N VAL A 3 21.04 -33.92 61.68
CA VAL A 3 20.59 -33.09 60.50
C VAL A 3 21.81 -32.55 59.73
N GLU A 4 22.07 -32.69 58.41
CA GLU A 4 21.40 -33.21 57.19
C GLU A 4 22.42 -33.34 56.01
N ARG A 5 22.05 -34.13 54.98
CA ARG A 5 22.25 -33.99 53.50
C ARG A 5 23.63 -33.65 52.89
N SER A 6 24.07 -34.46 51.92
CA SER A 6 23.73 -34.41 50.47
C SER A 6 24.59 -35.49 49.76
N GLY A 7 24.19 -36.20 48.71
CA GLY A 7 23.49 -35.77 47.51
C GLY A 7 24.43 -35.95 46.31
N GLY A 8 24.82 -37.19 46.00
CA GLY A 8 25.66 -37.53 44.85
C GLY A 8 24.84 -38.27 43.78
N TYR A 9 24.34 -37.53 42.78
CA TYR A 9 23.90 -38.11 41.52
C TYR A 9 24.77 -37.54 40.40
N ALA A 10 25.34 -38.47 39.64
CA ALA A 10 26.35 -38.24 38.63
C ALA A 10 25.89 -37.27 37.53
N ASN A 11 26.82 -36.41 37.12
CA ASN A 11 26.74 -35.62 35.90
C ASN A 11 26.76 -36.55 34.69
N VAL A 12 25.67 -36.61 33.93
CA VAL A 12 25.71 -37.05 32.53
C VAL A 12 25.66 -35.81 31.66
N VAL A 13 26.82 -35.46 31.11
CA VAL A 13 26.99 -34.40 30.12
C VAL A 13 26.75 -35.00 28.74
N GLN A 14 25.68 -34.59 28.06
CA GLN A 14 25.52 -34.80 26.63
C GLN A 14 24.85 -33.57 25.99
N GLY A 15 25.58 -32.92 25.07
CA GLY A 15 24.97 -32.14 23.98
C GLY A 15 24.38 -30.75 24.31
N GLY A 16 25.23 -29.81 24.71
CA GLY A 16 25.09 -28.35 24.57
C GLY A 16 23.74 -27.74 24.14
N LYS A 17 22.88 -27.44 25.12
CA LYS A 17 22.22 -26.12 25.32
C LYS A 17 21.52 -26.14 26.68
N ARG A 18 21.94 -25.23 27.56
CA ARG A 18 21.48 -25.08 28.94
C ARG A 18 19.98 -24.68 28.90
N VAL A 19 19.08 -25.65 29.11
CA VAL A 19 17.67 -25.37 29.36
C VAL A 19 17.61 -24.62 30.68
N SER A 20 17.07 -23.39 30.66
CA SER A 20 16.91 -22.59 31.87
C SER A 20 16.07 -23.40 32.86
N THR A 21 16.58 -23.57 34.08
CA THR A 21 15.91 -24.21 35.21
C THR A 21 14.51 -23.62 35.47
N GLU A 22 14.23 -22.39 35.00
CA GLU A 22 12.89 -21.79 35.00
C GLU A 22 11.88 -22.50 34.11
N GLN A 23 12.29 -23.03 32.94
CA GLN A 23 11.38 -23.72 32.02
C GLN A 23 10.93 -25.07 32.57
N GLN A 24 11.81 -25.80 33.25
CA GLN A 24 11.44 -27.03 33.96
C GLN A 24 10.51 -26.75 35.14
N MET A 25 10.73 -25.66 35.88
CA MET A 25 9.81 -25.25 36.96
C MET A 25 8.44 -24.83 36.44
N ARG A 26 8.34 -24.11 35.31
CA ARG A 26 7.05 -23.74 34.70
C ARG A 26 6.25 -24.94 34.19
N VAL A 27 6.92 -25.97 33.69
CA VAL A 27 6.26 -27.23 33.25
C VAL A 27 5.77 -28.02 34.46
N LYS A 28 6.55 -28.10 35.54
CA LYS A 28 6.14 -28.77 36.78
C LYS A 28 4.96 -28.05 37.44
N ALA A 29 5.00 -26.71 37.50
CA ALA A 29 3.91 -25.88 38.02
C ALA A 29 2.62 -25.99 37.19
N MET A 30 2.70 -26.09 35.86
CA MET A 30 1.53 -26.35 35.01
C MET A 30 0.93 -27.75 35.22
N SER A 31 1.76 -28.76 35.51
CA SER A 31 1.27 -30.11 35.83
C SER A 31 0.62 -30.18 37.22
N GLU A 32 1.14 -29.41 38.20
CA GLU A 32 0.62 -29.36 39.56
C GLU A 32 -0.69 -28.54 39.65
N MET A 33 -0.84 -27.47 38.86
CA MET A 33 -2.11 -26.72 38.75
C MET A 33 -3.26 -27.51 38.12
N GLN A 34 -2.98 -28.59 37.38
CA GLN A 34 -4.00 -29.47 36.80
C GLN A 34 -4.48 -30.56 37.78
N GLY A 35 -3.77 -30.80 38.89
CA GLY A 35 -4.12 -31.78 39.91
C GLY A 35 -5.16 -31.31 40.94
N THR A 36 -5.49 -30.02 41.00
CA THR A 36 -6.29 -29.43 42.10
C THR A 36 -7.74 -29.08 41.75
N SER A 37 -8.27 -29.41 40.57
CA SER A 37 -9.67 -29.11 40.23
C SER A 37 -10.70 -30.19 40.60
N SER A 38 -10.31 -31.23 41.35
CA SER A 38 -11.24 -32.25 41.87
C SER A 38 -11.79 -31.90 43.26
N GLY A 39 -12.17 -30.64 43.49
CA GLY A 39 -12.91 -30.20 44.66
C GLY A 39 -14.37 -29.95 44.31
N GLN A 40 -15.26 -30.85 44.72
CA GLN A 40 -16.70 -30.77 44.51
C GLN A 40 -17.31 -29.59 45.30
N SER A 41 -17.97 -28.65 44.62
CA SER A 41 -19.08 -27.86 45.19
C SER A 41 -20.36 -28.24 44.46
N GLY A 42 -21.35 -28.67 45.22
CA GLY A 42 -22.62 -29.20 44.72
C GLY A 42 -23.47 -28.11 44.08
N GLU A 43 -23.65 -28.20 42.77
CA GLU A 43 -24.68 -27.48 42.04
C GLU A 43 -25.20 -28.43 40.95
N THR A 44 -26.52 -28.61 40.89
CA THR A 44 -27.22 -29.55 40.02
C THR A 44 -26.94 -29.22 38.55
N ARG A 45 -25.93 -29.89 38.01
CA ARG A 45 -25.51 -29.76 36.60
C ARG A 45 -26.58 -30.38 35.71
N VAL A 46 -27.25 -29.57 34.91
CA VAL A 46 -28.01 -30.05 33.74
C VAL A 46 -27.04 -30.85 32.88
N TRP A 47 -27.35 -32.13 32.64
CA TRP A 47 -26.49 -33.03 31.88
C TRP A 47 -26.63 -32.67 30.40
N ASP A 48 -25.72 -31.83 29.91
CA ASP A 48 -25.62 -31.47 28.50
C ASP A 48 -24.50 -32.29 27.83
N PRO A 49 -24.84 -33.34 27.04
CA PRO A 49 -23.85 -34.19 26.40
C PRO A 49 -22.90 -33.44 25.45
N ASP A 50 -23.30 -32.28 24.91
CA ASP A 50 -22.46 -31.50 23.99
C ASP A 50 -21.30 -30.79 24.73
N LEU A 51 -21.52 -30.35 25.97
CA LEU A 51 -20.48 -29.72 26.80
C LEU A 51 -19.38 -30.71 27.20
N GLU A 52 -19.75 -31.97 27.47
CA GLU A 52 -18.82 -33.02 27.84
C GLU A 52 -17.91 -33.42 26.66
N VAL A 53 -18.48 -33.48 25.45
CA VAL A 53 -17.74 -33.73 24.21
C VAL A 53 -16.73 -32.60 23.93
N ILE A 54 -17.10 -31.33 24.16
CA ILE A 54 -16.19 -30.18 24.01
C ILE A 54 -15.06 -30.24 25.04
N GLY A 55 -15.36 -30.58 26.30
CA GLY A 55 -14.36 -30.75 27.35
C GLY A 55 -13.38 -31.90 27.05
N GLN A 56 -13.87 -33.03 26.53
CA GLN A 56 -13.01 -34.14 26.09
C GLN A 56 -12.12 -33.76 24.91
N ARG A 57 -12.63 -32.98 23.94
CA ARG A 57 -11.83 -32.46 22.81
C ARG A 57 -10.72 -31.53 23.30
N GLN A 58 -11.01 -30.61 24.22
CA GLN A 58 -10.00 -29.72 24.80
C GLN A 58 -8.90 -30.50 25.55
N LYS A 59 -9.27 -31.51 26.34
CA LYS A 59 -8.31 -32.39 27.03
C LYS A 59 -7.40 -33.14 26.05
N ARG A 60 -7.95 -33.64 24.93
CA ARG A 60 -7.15 -34.30 23.86
C ARG A 60 -6.19 -33.31 23.18
N ILE A 61 -6.63 -32.09 22.89
CA ILE A 61 -5.77 -31.05 22.30
C ILE A 61 -4.61 -30.70 23.24
N ALA A 62 -4.89 -30.49 24.54
CA ALA A 62 -3.87 -30.19 25.54
C ALA A 62 -2.85 -31.33 25.67
N HIS A 63 -3.33 -32.58 25.69
CA HIS A 63 -2.45 -33.76 25.76
C HIS A 63 -1.59 -33.94 24.51
N LEU A 64 -2.13 -33.67 23.31
CA LEU A 64 -1.37 -33.68 22.06
C LEU A 64 -0.32 -32.57 22.02
N GLN A 65 -0.66 -31.37 22.50
CA GLN A 65 0.30 -30.26 22.62
C GLN A 65 1.44 -30.61 23.57
N ALA A 66 1.14 -31.20 24.74
CA ALA A 66 2.15 -31.66 25.69
C ALA A 66 3.09 -32.71 25.09
N LYS A 67 2.55 -33.69 24.36
CA LYS A 67 3.35 -34.70 23.63
C LYS A 67 4.24 -34.08 22.55
N LEU A 68 3.74 -33.07 21.84
CA LEU A 68 4.53 -32.37 20.83
C LEU A 68 5.68 -31.57 21.47
N PHE A 69 5.45 -30.96 22.64
CA PHE A 69 6.47 -30.26 23.42
C PHE A 69 7.54 -31.21 23.95
N LEU A 70 7.15 -32.36 24.49
CA LEU A 70 8.09 -33.42 24.90
C LEU A 70 8.91 -33.93 23.71
N ALA A 71 8.28 -34.25 22.59
CA ALA A 71 8.98 -34.71 21.39
C ALA A 71 9.91 -33.63 20.78
N ALA A 72 9.61 -32.36 20.97
CA ALA A 72 10.48 -31.25 20.60
C ALA A 72 11.65 -31.06 21.58
N ALA A 73 11.42 -31.29 22.89
CA ALA A 73 12.45 -31.21 23.93
C ALA A 73 13.46 -32.36 23.83
N ASP A 74 13.00 -33.57 23.51
CA ASP A 74 13.83 -34.76 23.27
C ASP A 74 14.57 -34.71 21.92
N GLY A 75 14.42 -33.62 21.15
CA GLY A 75 15.09 -33.44 19.86
C GLY A 75 14.60 -34.38 18.74
N ALA A 76 13.64 -35.26 19.02
CA ALA A 76 13.01 -36.16 18.05
C ALA A 76 12.25 -35.41 16.95
N VAL A 77 11.77 -34.19 17.25
CA VAL A 77 11.15 -33.29 16.30
C VAL A 77 11.92 -31.97 16.29
N ARG A 78 12.66 -31.69 15.20
CA ARG A 78 13.09 -30.32 14.91
C ARG A 78 11.86 -29.48 14.61
N VAL A 79 11.36 -28.74 15.60
CA VAL A 79 10.44 -27.63 15.35
C VAL A 79 11.20 -26.63 14.50
N LYS A 80 10.99 -26.69 13.18
CA LYS A 80 11.57 -25.76 12.22
C LYS A 80 11.15 -24.37 12.68
N LYS A 81 12.08 -23.58 13.24
CA LYS A 81 11.85 -22.20 13.67
C LYS A 81 11.07 -21.51 12.54
N ARG A 82 9.78 -21.22 12.76
CA ARG A 82 8.91 -20.63 11.73
C ARG A 82 9.67 -19.44 11.14
N ARG A 83 9.97 -19.51 9.84
CA ARG A 83 10.69 -18.46 9.10
C ARG A 83 9.79 -17.24 8.98
N GLY A 84 9.67 -16.45 10.05
CA GLY A 84 8.76 -15.30 10.12
C GLY A 84 7.29 -15.66 9.82
N PRO A 85 6.38 -14.68 9.89
CA PRO A 85 5.03 -14.86 9.40
C PRO A 85 5.04 -15.04 7.87
N HIS A 86 4.24 -15.99 7.38
CA HIS A 86 3.98 -16.11 5.95
C HIS A 86 3.05 -14.97 5.51
N ARG A 87 3.14 -14.59 4.23
CA ARG A 87 2.36 -13.51 3.63
C ARG A 87 0.85 -13.80 3.80
N GLY A 88 0.08 -12.88 4.37
CA GLY A 88 -1.32 -13.09 4.81
C GLY A 88 -1.52 -13.41 6.30
N GLU A 89 -0.46 -13.67 7.08
CA GLU A 89 -0.52 -13.66 8.56
C GLU A 89 -0.30 -12.24 9.10
N ASP A 90 -0.72 -11.97 10.33
CA ASP A 90 -0.57 -10.64 10.95
C ASP A 90 0.91 -10.24 11.12
N PHE A 91 1.40 -9.37 10.24
CA PHE A 91 2.75 -8.82 10.35
C PHE A 91 2.82 -7.75 11.43
N THR A 92 3.92 -7.73 12.18
CA THR A 92 4.28 -6.53 12.96
C THR A 92 4.79 -5.44 12.02
N LEU A 93 4.52 -4.17 12.35
CA LEU A 93 4.85 -3.01 11.51
C LEU A 93 6.29 -3.03 10.98
N MET A 94 7.26 -3.28 11.87
CA MET A 94 8.68 -3.35 11.51
C MET A 94 9.02 -4.52 10.58
N GLN A 95 8.32 -5.65 10.69
CA GLN A 95 8.53 -6.79 9.79
C GLN A 95 7.97 -6.52 8.39
N ALA A 96 6.90 -5.72 8.27
CA ALA A 96 6.35 -5.33 6.98
C ALA A 96 7.24 -4.30 6.27
N LEU A 97 7.75 -3.30 7.00
CA LEU A 97 8.62 -2.23 6.46
C LEU A 97 9.99 -2.74 5.98
N ILE A 98 10.49 -3.84 6.53
CA ILE A 98 11.74 -4.48 6.07
C ILE A 98 11.54 -5.23 4.75
N LYS A 99 10.30 -5.55 4.36
CA LYS A 99 10.07 -6.29 3.11
C LYS A 99 10.20 -5.39 1.88
N ALA A 100 10.95 -5.87 0.90
CA ALA A 100 11.07 -5.25 -0.42
C ALA A 100 9.69 -5.06 -1.10
N ASP A 101 8.73 -5.94 -0.82
CA ASP A 101 7.38 -5.86 -1.39
C ASP A 101 6.61 -4.60 -0.92
N PHE A 102 6.87 -4.14 0.30
CA PHE A 102 6.30 -2.91 0.82
C PHE A 102 6.84 -1.70 0.05
N TRP A 103 8.17 -1.62 -0.11
CA TRP A 103 8.81 -0.53 -0.85
C TRP A 103 8.45 -0.53 -2.33
N LEU A 104 8.30 -1.70 -2.96
CA LEU A 104 7.80 -1.79 -4.34
C LEU A 104 6.39 -1.20 -4.48
N MET A 105 5.49 -1.51 -3.55
CA MET A 105 4.15 -0.93 -3.52
C MET A 105 4.18 0.56 -3.22
N PHE A 106 4.99 0.99 -2.25
CA PHE A 106 5.14 2.40 -1.88
C PHE A 106 5.67 3.24 -3.04
N THR A 107 6.74 2.81 -3.71
CA THR A 107 7.33 3.53 -4.85
C THR A 107 6.40 3.51 -6.07
N SER A 108 5.72 2.39 -6.34
CA SER A 108 4.70 2.34 -7.40
C SER A 108 3.54 3.29 -7.12
N LEU A 109 3.08 3.36 -5.87
CA LEU A 109 2.05 4.29 -5.44
C LEU A 109 2.52 5.73 -5.58
N LEU A 110 3.71 6.05 -5.07
CA LEU A 110 4.31 7.39 -5.17
C LEU A 110 4.35 7.84 -6.62
N LEU A 111 4.87 7.01 -7.53
CA LEU A 111 5.00 7.35 -8.95
C LEU A 111 3.66 7.42 -9.68
N GLY A 112 2.78 6.45 -9.47
CA GLY A 112 1.50 6.34 -10.17
C GLY A 112 0.41 7.26 -9.62
N SER A 113 0.14 7.26 -8.31
CA SER A 113 -0.87 8.15 -7.74
C SER A 113 -0.35 9.58 -7.59
N GLY A 114 0.96 9.78 -7.39
CA GLY A 114 1.56 11.12 -7.35
C GLY A 114 1.47 11.85 -8.69
N SER A 115 1.65 11.15 -9.83
CA SER A 115 1.48 11.76 -11.15
C SER A 115 0.03 12.15 -11.42
N GLY A 116 -0.93 11.29 -11.06
CA GLY A 116 -2.36 11.59 -11.15
C GLY A 116 -2.76 12.78 -10.28
N LEU A 117 -2.26 12.83 -9.04
CA LEU A 117 -2.49 13.95 -8.12
C LEU A 117 -1.89 15.26 -8.65
N THR A 118 -0.73 15.20 -9.31
CA THR A 118 -0.11 16.38 -9.93
C THR A 118 -1.00 17.02 -10.98
N VAL A 119 -1.68 16.21 -11.80
CA VAL A 119 -2.65 16.72 -12.77
C VAL A 119 -3.83 17.36 -12.05
N ILE A 120 -4.33 16.75 -10.98
CA ILE A 120 -5.46 17.30 -10.19
C ILE A 120 -5.08 18.66 -9.59
N ASP A 121 -3.90 18.77 -8.99
CA ASP A 121 -3.42 19.99 -8.32
C ASP A 121 -3.24 21.15 -9.30
N ASN A 122 -2.81 20.86 -10.53
CA ASN A 122 -2.52 21.88 -11.55
C ASN A 122 -3.60 21.98 -12.65
N LEU A 123 -4.73 21.27 -12.51
CA LEU A 123 -5.72 21.14 -13.59
C LEU A 123 -6.28 22.49 -14.03
N GLY A 124 -6.49 23.40 -13.08
CA GLY A 124 -6.98 24.75 -13.35
C GLY A 124 -6.01 25.51 -14.26
N GLN A 125 -4.74 25.58 -13.89
CA GLN A 125 -3.68 26.25 -14.67
C GLN A 125 -3.52 25.60 -16.05
N MET A 126 -3.59 24.27 -16.14
CA MET A 126 -3.54 23.56 -17.42
C MET A 126 -4.70 23.97 -18.32
N SER A 127 -5.93 24.03 -17.80
CA SER A 127 -7.10 24.42 -18.58
C SER A 127 -7.05 25.88 -19.04
N GLU A 128 -6.66 26.81 -18.16
CA GLU A 128 -6.51 28.22 -18.50
C GLU A 128 -5.42 28.42 -19.57
N SER A 129 -4.29 27.69 -19.47
CA SER A 129 -3.19 27.81 -20.44
C SER A 129 -3.60 27.43 -21.87
N LEU A 130 -4.61 26.56 -22.03
CA LEU A 130 -5.14 26.15 -23.33
C LEU A 130 -6.27 27.05 -23.85
N GLY A 131 -6.66 28.09 -23.09
CA GLY A 131 -7.74 29.00 -23.46
C GLY A 131 -9.14 28.50 -23.12
N TYR A 132 -9.28 27.61 -22.13
CA TYR A 132 -10.59 27.30 -21.55
C TYR A 132 -10.91 28.29 -20.43
N ASP A 133 -12.05 28.96 -20.51
CA ASP A 133 -12.49 29.95 -19.52
C ASP A 133 -13.08 29.29 -18.26
N GLU A 134 -13.64 28.07 -18.40
CA GLU A 134 -14.34 27.35 -17.33
C GLU A 134 -13.56 26.16 -16.75
N ALA A 135 -12.44 26.43 -16.07
CA ALA A 135 -11.62 25.41 -15.39
C ALA A 135 -12.41 24.47 -14.45
N HIS A 136 -13.48 24.99 -13.83
CA HIS A 136 -14.33 24.26 -12.89
C HIS A 136 -15.08 23.07 -13.53
N ILE A 137 -15.28 23.07 -14.85
CA ILE A 137 -15.89 21.94 -15.58
C ILE A 137 -14.96 20.72 -15.48
N PHE A 138 -13.67 20.91 -15.71
CA PHE A 138 -12.67 19.84 -15.65
C PHE A 138 -12.48 19.31 -14.23
N VAL A 139 -12.53 20.18 -13.22
CA VAL A 139 -12.51 19.78 -11.79
C VAL A 139 -13.77 18.98 -11.41
N SER A 140 -14.92 19.32 -11.99
CA SER A 140 -16.15 18.55 -11.77
C SER A 140 -16.06 17.18 -12.46
N MET A 141 -15.55 17.15 -13.68
CA MET A 141 -15.33 15.90 -14.43
C MET A 141 -14.35 14.97 -13.72
N ILE A 142 -13.19 15.47 -13.27
CA ILE A 142 -12.21 14.63 -12.58
C ILE A 142 -12.83 13.98 -11.33
N SER A 143 -13.72 14.69 -10.62
CA SER A 143 -14.42 14.18 -9.45
C SER A 143 -15.37 13.02 -9.80
N ILE A 144 -16.15 13.15 -10.88
CA ILE A 144 -17.05 12.09 -11.37
C ILE A 144 -16.24 10.85 -11.77
N TRP A 145 -15.19 11.03 -12.58
CA TRP A 145 -14.35 9.93 -13.03
C TRP A 145 -13.53 9.32 -11.90
N ASN A 146 -13.14 10.09 -10.88
CA ASN A 146 -12.52 9.56 -9.67
C ASN A 146 -13.46 8.63 -8.91
N PHE A 147 -14.70 9.05 -8.70
CA PHE A 147 -15.71 8.24 -8.04
C PHE A 147 -15.95 6.93 -8.81
N LEU A 148 -16.18 7.02 -10.13
CA LEU A 148 -16.36 5.85 -10.98
C LEU A 148 -15.11 4.96 -11.01
N GLY A 149 -13.92 5.55 -10.96
CA GLY A 149 -12.65 4.84 -10.85
C GLY A 149 -12.54 4.05 -9.55
N ARG A 150 -12.98 4.61 -8.42
CA ARG A 150 -13.01 3.89 -7.13
C ARG A 150 -13.96 2.70 -7.17
N VAL A 151 -15.19 2.92 -7.64
CA VAL A 151 -16.21 1.86 -7.74
C VAL A 151 -15.76 0.78 -8.73
N GLY A 152 -15.41 1.19 -9.94
CA GLY A 152 -14.98 0.28 -11.01
C GLY A 152 -13.67 -0.43 -10.69
N GLY A 153 -12.68 0.27 -10.14
CA GLY A 153 -11.40 -0.31 -9.74
C GLY A 153 -11.54 -1.30 -8.59
N GLY A 154 -12.35 -1.00 -7.59
CA GLY A 154 -12.70 -1.93 -6.52
C GLY A 154 -13.37 -3.19 -7.07
N TYR A 155 -14.45 -3.02 -7.84
CA TYR A 155 -15.21 -4.13 -8.42
C TYR A 155 -14.37 -5.00 -9.37
N LEU A 156 -13.64 -4.39 -10.32
CA LEU A 156 -12.77 -5.11 -11.24
C LEU A 156 -11.66 -5.86 -10.50
N SER A 157 -11.12 -5.29 -9.41
CA SER A 157 -10.11 -5.99 -8.61
C SER A 157 -10.67 -7.24 -7.94
N GLU A 158 -11.91 -7.21 -7.46
CA GLU A 158 -12.58 -8.39 -6.87
C GLU A 158 -12.86 -9.45 -7.94
N VAL A 159 -13.36 -9.06 -9.11
CA VAL A 159 -13.61 -9.99 -10.23
C VAL A 159 -12.33 -10.67 -10.69
N ILE A 160 -11.23 -9.91 -10.85
CA ILE A 160 -9.93 -10.45 -11.26
C ILE A 160 -9.39 -11.47 -10.24
N VAL A 161 -9.57 -11.17 -8.96
CA VAL A 161 -9.15 -12.07 -7.87
C VAL A 161 -10.01 -13.32 -7.80
N ARG A 162 -11.35 -13.16 -7.87
CA ARG A 162 -12.31 -14.24 -7.70
C ARG A 162 -12.33 -15.21 -8.88
N ASP A 163 -12.33 -14.68 -10.10
CA ASP A 163 -12.59 -15.49 -11.31
C ASP A 163 -11.28 -15.97 -11.96
N TYR A 164 -10.19 -15.21 -11.82
CA TYR A 164 -8.91 -15.52 -12.48
C TYR A 164 -7.76 -15.82 -11.50
N ALA A 165 -7.98 -15.75 -10.19
CA ALA A 165 -6.98 -15.96 -9.14
C ALA A 165 -5.69 -15.13 -9.31
N TYR A 166 -5.77 -13.98 -9.98
CA TYR A 166 -4.63 -13.08 -10.18
C TYR A 166 -4.46 -12.12 -9.00
N PRO A 167 -3.22 -11.68 -8.71
CA PRO A 167 -2.97 -10.69 -7.67
C PRO A 167 -3.66 -9.35 -7.95
N ARG A 168 -4.27 -8.72 -6.94
CA ARG A 168 -4.85 -7.36 -7.05
C ARG A 168 -3.92 -6.31 -7.68
N PRO A 169 -2.60 -6.34 -7.47
CA PRO A 169 -1.68 -5.42 -8.16
C PRO A 169 -1.72 -5.49 -9.70
N VAL A 170 -2.30 -6.54 -10.31
CA VAL A 170 -2.57 -6.57 -11.76
C VAL A 170 -3.58 -5.50 -12.15
N ALA A 171 -4.67 -5.38 -11.40
CA ALA A 171 -5.68 -4.34 -11.64
C ALA A 171 -5.05 -2.95 -11.48
N LEU A 172 -4.20 -2.77 -10.46
CA LEU A 172 -3.45 -1.53 -10.26
C LEU A 172 -2.59 -1.17 -11.48
N ALA A 173 -1.84 -2.15 -12.02
CA ALA A 173 -1.03 -1.95 -13.22
C ALA A 173 -1.86 -1.55 -14.45
N VAL A 174 -3.04 -2.15 -14.64
CA VAL A 174 -3.96 -1.78 -15.74
C VAL A 174 -4.39 -0.32 -15.61
N PHE A 175 -4.82 0.11 -14.43
CA PHE A 175 -5.22 1.50 -14.21
C PHE A 175 -4.05 2.50 -14.30
N GLN A 176 -2.83 2.07 -13.98
CA GLN A 176 -1.62 2.86 -14.22
C GLN A 176 -1.31 3.04 -15.71
N VAL A 177 -1.56 2.02 -16.55
CA VAL A 177 -1.45 2.15 -18.02
C VAL A 177 -2.51 3.12 -18.55
N VAL A 178 -3.76 3.01 -18.09
CA VAL A 178 -4.84 3.94 -18.47
C VAL A 178 -4.45 5.38 -18.12
N MET A 179 -3.86 5.59 -16.94
CA MET A 179 -3.39 6.90 -16.50
C MET A 179 -2.20 7.41 -17.33
N ALA A 180 -1.24 6.55 -17.69
CA ALA A 180 -0.13 6.91 -18.57
C ALA A 180 -0.64 7.43 -19.92
N ILE A 181 -1.62 6.75 -20.51
CA ILE A 181 -2.27 7.19 -21.75
C ILE A 181 -2.95 8.55 -21.55
N GLY A 182 -3.62 8.76 -20.41
CA GLY A 182 -4.18 10.06 -20.04
C GLY A 182 -3.15 11.19 -20.01
N HIS A 183 -1.96 10.95 -19.44
CA HIS A 183 -0.86 11.91 -19.46
C HIS A 183 -0.34 12.20 -20.87
N LEU A 184 -0.32 11.21 -21.77
CA LEU A 184 0.03 11.44 -23.18
C LEU A 184 -1.00 12.32 -23.90
N PHE A 185 -2.30 12.14 -23.61
CA PHE A 185 -3.35 13.01 -24.16
C PHE A 185 -3.20 14.46 -23.69
N PHE A 186 -2.82 14.68 -22.43
CA PHE A 186 -2.44 16.01 -21.97
C PHE A 186 -1.25 16.52 -22.77
N ALA A 187 -0.16 15.76 -22.90
CA ALA A 187 1.00 16.19 -23.67
C ALA A 187 0.66 16.61 -25.12
N MET A 188 -0.25 15.92 -25.81
CA MET A 188 -0.63 16.28 -27.20
C MET A 188 -1.36 17.62 -27.32
N ALA A 189 -2.11 18.02 -26.28
CA ALA A 189 -2.80 19.30 -26.20
C ALA A 189 -3.68 19.69 -27.41
N TRP A 190 -4.29 18.71 -28.09
CA TRP A 190 -5.25 18.96 -29.17
C TRP A 190 -6.62 19.38 -28.61
N PRO A 191 -7.46 20.05 -29.42
CA PRO A 191 -8.84 20.34 -29.02
C PRO A 191 -9.55 19.05 -28.59
N GLY A 192 -10.14 19.05 -27.39
CA GLY A 192 -10.82 17.89 -26.84
C GLY A 192 -9.97 16.93 -26.00
N THR A 193 -8.63 16.97 -26.07
CA THR A 193 -7.79 16.01 -25.31
C THR A 193 -7.84 16.23 -23.80
N MET A 194 -8.16 17.45 -23.34
CA MET A 194 -8.41 17.73 -21.91
C MET A 194 -9.57 16.91 -21.33
N TYR A 195 -10.65 16.74 -22.09
CA TYR A 195 -11.80 15.93 -21.65
C TYR A 195 -11.44 14.44 -21.55
N ILE A 196 -10.67 13.93 -22.51
CA ILE A 196 -10.21 12.54 -22.50
C ILE A 196 -9.15 12.32 -21.41
N GLY A 197 -8.21 13.25 -21.27
CA GLY A 197 -7.15 13.20 -20.26
C GLY A 197 -7.71 13.20 -18.84
N THR A 198 -8.67 14.09 -18.54
CA THR A 198 -9.36 14.11 -17.24
C THR A 198 -10.15 12.83 -17.00
N LEU A 199 -10.82 12.27 -18.00
CA LEU A 199 -11.48 10.97 -17.87
C LEU A 199 -10.51 9.86 -17.48
N LEU A 200 -9.41 9.71 -18.24
CA LEU A 200 -8.46 8.61 -18.05
C LEU A 200 -7.68 8.74 -16.73
N VAL A 201 -7.19 9.94 -16.42
CA VAL A 201 -6.48 10.20 -15.15
C VAL A 201 -7.44 10.08 -13.96
N GLY A 202 -8.67 10.59 -14.07
CA GLY A 202 -9.68 10.48 -13.02
C GLY A 202 -10.02 9.02 -12.69
N LEU A 203 -10.32 8.20 -13.72
CA LEU A 203 -10.58 6.77 -13.54
C LEU A 203 -9.37 6.05 -12.92
N GLY A 204 -8.17 6.28 -13.47
CA GLY A 204 -6.94 5.64 -12.99
C GLY A 204 -6.65 6.01 -11.53
N TYR A 205 -6.74 7.30 -11.18
CA TYR A 205 -6.39 7.79 -9.86
C TYR A 205 -7.44 7.35 -8.83
N GLY A 206 -8.73 7.36 -9.19
CA GLY A 206 -9.80 6.80 -8.36
C GLY A 206 -9.56 5.32 -8.05
N ALA A 207 -9.21 4.51 -9.05
CA ALA A 207 -8.97 3.09 -8.87
C ALA A 207 -7.79 2.79 -7.91
N HIS A 208 -6.75 3.63 -7.88
CA HIS A 208 -5.65 3.48 -6.92
C HIS A 208 -6.16 3.48 -5.47
N TRP A 209 -7.06 4.41 -5.13
CA TRP A 209 -7.59 4.54 -3.77
C TRP A 209 -8.50 3.38 -3.34
N ALA A 210 -9.07 2.64 -4.29
CA ALA A 210 -9.85 1.43 -3.99
C ALA A 210 -8.96 0.18 -3.89
N ILE A 211 -8.00 0.02 -4.81
CA ILE A 211 -7.21 -1.22 -4.96
C ILE A 211 -6.09 -1.30 -3.91
N VAL A 212 -5.43 -0.18 -3.60
CA VAL A 212 -4.28 -0.15 -2.68
C VAL A 212 -4.62 -0.62 -1.26
N PRO A 213 -5.68 -0.14 -0.58
CA PRO A 213 -6.02 -0.63 0.75
C PRO A 213 -6.38 -2.12 0.74
N ALA A 214 -7.09 -2.60 -0.29
CA ALA A 214 -7.41 -4.02 -0.44
C ALA A 214 -6.16 -4.88 -0.67
N ALA A 215 -5.23 -4.43 -1.52
CA ALA A 215 -3.98 -5.14 -1.75
C ALA A 215 -3.07 -5.13 -0.50
N ALA A 216 -3.04 -4.02 0.24
CA ALA A 216 -2.25 -3.91 1.46
C ALA A 216 -2.77 -4.81 2.59
N SER A 217 -4.09 -4.91 2.78
CA SER A 217 -4.68 -5.79 3.80
C SER A 217 -4.43 -7.27 3.51
N GLU A 218 -4.46 -7.68 2.23
CA GLU A 218 -4.15 -9.05 1.82
C GLU A 218 -2.66 -9.42 1.99
N LEU A 219 -1.76 -8.48 1.70
CA LEU A 219 -0.32 -8.74 1.74
C LEU A 219 0.27 -8.73 3.15
N PHE A 220 -0.24 -7.84 4.01
CA PHE A 220 0.36 -7.54 5.32
C PHE A 220 -0.53 -7.89 6.52
N GLY A 221 -1.77 -8.34 6.28
CA GLY A 221 -2.72 -8.69 7.34
C GLY A 221 -3.40 -7.47 7.97
N LEU A 222 -4.38 -7.72 8.84
CA LEU A 222 -5.26 -6.68 9.38
C LEU A 222 -4.79 -6.10 10.72
N LYS A 223 -4.00 -6.84 11.50
CA LYS A 223 -3.62 -6.44 12.87
C LYS A 223 -2.95 -5.06 13.00
N ASN A 224 -2.08 -4.70 12.05
CA ASN A 224 -1.42 -3.38 12.01
C ASN A 224 -1.74 -2.61 10.73
N PHE A 225 -2.86 -2.92 10.08
CA PHE A 225 -3.24 -2.36 8.78
C PHE A 225 -3.32 -0.84 8.81
N GLY A 226 -3.93 -0.25 9.86
CA GLY A 226 -4.11 1.19 9.96
C GLY A 226 -2.79 1.96 9.93
N ALA A 227 -1.77 1.53 10.68
CA ALA A 227 -0.46 2.17 10.69
C ALA A 227 0.29 1.98 9.35
N LEU A 228 0.22 0.77 8.78
CA LEU A 228 0.88 0.46 7.52
C LEU A 228 0.26 1.21 6.34
N TYR A 229 -1.07 1.27 6.28
CA TYR A 229 -1.79 2.00 5.24
C TYR A 229 -1.57 3.50 5.35
N ASN A 230 -1.58 4.08 6.55
CA ASN A 230 -1.23 5.50 6.73
C ASN A 230 0.18 5.80 6.19
N PHE A 231 1.17 4.95 6.47
CA PHE A 231 2.52 5.11 5.93
C PHE A 231 2.55 4.99 4.39
N LEU A 232 1.77 4.07 3.81
CA LEU A 232 1.57 4.02 2.34
C LEU A 232 0.97 5.32 1.81
N THR A 233 -0.03 5.89 2.48
CA THR A 233 -0.69 7.12 2.00
C THR A 233 0.23 8.33 2.00
N VAL A 234 1.31 8.35 2.78
CA VAL A 234 2.37 9.39 2.74
C VAL A 234 3.02 9.49 1.36
N ALA A 235 2.97 8.43 0.55
CA ALA A 235 3.42 8.46 -0.83
C ALA A 235 2.71 9.54 -1.68
N ASN A 236 1.43 9.84 -1.40
CA ASN A 236 0.66 10.84 -2.14
C ASN A 236 1.13 12.29 -1.89
N PRO A 237 1.18 12.80 -0.65
CA PRO A 237 1.69 14.14 -0.41
C PRO A 237 3.18 14.26 -0.77
N ALA A 238 3.98 13.20 -0.60
CA ALA A 238 5.35 13.18 -1.10
C ALA A 238 5.40 13.31 -2.64
N GLY A 239 4.55 12.55 -3.34
CA GLY A 239 4.40 12.62 -4.80
C GLY A 239 3.95 14.00 -5.27
N SER A 240 2.90 14.58 -4.68
CA SER A 240 2.45 15.94 -5.02
C SER A 240 3.54 16.97 -4.76
N LEU A 241 4.22 16.95 -3.62
CA LEU A 241 5.30 17.88 -3.34
C LEU A 241 6.43 17.82 -4.39
N ILE A 242 6.86 16.61 -4.77
CA ILE A 242 7.95 16.41 -5.72
C ILE A 242 7.49 16.73 -7.15
N PHE A 243 6.35 16.20 -7.58
CA PHE A 243 5.92 16.23 -8.97
C PHE A 243 5.12 17.48 -9.32
N SER A 244 4.22 17.92 -8.44
CA SER A 244 3.49 19.17 -8.59
C SER A 244 4.41 20.34 -8.28
N GLY A 245 4.93 20.41 -7.05
CA GLY A 245 5.67 21.57 -6.57
C GLY A 245 7.03 21.79 -7.25
N LEU A 246 7.83 20.73 -7.44
CA LEU A 246 9.20 20.90 -7.97
C LEU A 246 9.29 20.72 -9.48
N ILE A 247 8.46 19.88 -10.10
CA ILE A 247 8.54 19.61 -11.54
C ILE A 247 7.52 20.46 -12.29
N ALA A 248 6.22 20.28 -12.03
CA ALA A 248 5.18 20.92 -12.83
C ALA A 248 5.18 22.45 -12.67
N SER A 249 5.20 22.96 -11.44
CA SER A 249 5.20 24.41 -11.18
C SER A 249 6.46 25.10 -11.71
N VAL A 250 7.65 24.52 -11.49
CA VAL A 250 8.92 25.11 -11.98
C VAL A 250 8.96 25.16 -13.51
N ILE A 251 8.50 24.12 -14.20
CA ILE A 251 8.42 24.10 -15.66
C ILE A 251 7.42 25.16 -16.15
N TYR A 252 6.26 25.25 -15.51
CA TYR A 252 5.24 26.23 -15.86
C TYR A 252 5.76 27.67 -15.71
N ASP A 253 6.36 27.99 -14.57
CA ASP A 253 6.90 29.32 -14.27
C ASP A 253 8.05 29.69 -15.22
N TYR A 254 8.92 28.73 -15.53
CA TYR A 254 10.02 28.93 -16.48
C TYR A 254 9.50 29.33 -17.87
N GLU A 255 8.48 28.63 -18.37
CA GLU A 255 7.85 28.93 -19.66
C GLU A 255 7.05 30.23 -19.60
N ALA A 256 6.36 30.52 -18.49
CA ALA A 256 5.64 31.76 -18.27
C ALA A 256 6.60 32.97 -18.36
N GLU A 257 7.74 32.92 -17.67
CA GLU A 257 8.75 33.97 -17.73
C GLU A 257 9.40 34.11 -19.11
N GLN A 258 9.66 32.99 -19.80
CA GLN A 258 10.16 32.99 -21.19
C GLN A 258 9.21 33.77 -22.10
N GLN A 259 7.90 33.51 -21.99
CA GLN A 259 6.88 34.21 -22.76
C GLN A 259 6.82 35.70 -22.38
N ALA A 260 6.80 36.04 -21.09
CA ALA A 260 6.83 37.43 -20.64
C ALA A 260 8.07 38.19 -21.14
N ARG A 261 9.26 37.58 -21.12
CA ARG A 261 10.49 38.18 -21.65
C ARG A 261 10.39 38.46 -23.16
N LYS A 262 9.78 37.55 -23.94
CA LYS A 262 9.57 37.75 -25.39
C LYS A 262 8.57 38.88 -25.66
N HIS A 263 7.45 38.89 -24.93
CA HIS A 263 6.45 39.96 -25.02
C HIS A 263 7.02 41.32 -24.59
N HIS A 264 7.78 41.38 -23.49
CA HIS A 264 8.42 42.60 -23.01
C HIS A 264 9.46 43.13 -24.00
N LYS A 265 10.27 42.27 -24.64
CA LYS A 265 11.19 42.71 -25.71
C LYS A 265 10.45 43.27 -26.93
N SER A 266 9.30 42.70 -27.30
CA SER A 266 8.45 43.21 -28.39
C SER A 266 7.81 44.55 -28.02
N LEU A 267 7.26 44.65 -26.81
CA LEU A 267 6.68 45.88 -26.27
C LEU A 267 7.72 46.97 -26.02
N VAL A 268 8.94 46.68 -25.59
CA VAL A 268 10.02 47.69 -25.46
C VAL A 268 10.49 48.18 -26.83
N ARG A 269 10.46 47.33 -27.87
CA ARG A 269 10.74 47.73 -29.26
C ARG A 269 9.66 48.68 -29.80
N ILE A 270 8.40 48.45 -29.42
CA ILE A 270 7.25 49.31 -29.75
C ILE A 270 7.21 50.57 -28.86
N ARG A 271 7.56 50.47 -27.57
CA ARG A 271 7.57 51.57 -26.59
C ARG A 271 8.73 52.55 -26.83
N ARG A 272 9.84 52.11 -27.43
CA ARG A 272 10.86 53.05 -27.98
C ARG A 272 10.32 53.87 -29.15
N LEU A 273 9.28 53.41 -29.85
CA LEU A 273 8.61 54.17 -30.91
C LEU A 273 7.46 55.04 -30.38
N PHE A 274 6.94 54.73 -29.19
CA PHE A 274 5.81 55.42 -28.58
C PHE A 274 6.13 55.70 -27.11
N GLU A 275 7.00 56.69 -26.88
CA GLU A 275 7.13 57.31 -25.55
C GLU A 275 5.80 57.98 -25.23
N VAL A 276 4.99 57.33 -24.39
CA VAL A 276 4.11 57.89 -23.34
C VAL A 276 3.06 56.83 -22.98
N ALA A 277 2.92 56.63 -21.67
CA ALA A 277 1.90 55.84 -20.98
C ALA A 277 2.02 54.31 -21.07
N SER A 278 2.31 53.67 -19.93
CA SER A 278 1.41 52.64 -19.40
C SER A 278 1.81 52.24 -17.99
N PHE A 279 0.84 52.38 -17.09
CA PHE A 279 0.81 51.82 -15.74
C PHE A 279 0.83 50.30 -15.82
N SER A 280 1.86 49.68 -15.27
CA SER A 280 1.91 48.23 -15.11
C SER A 280 1.17 47.85 -13.83
N GLY A 281 -0.10 47.47 -13.97
CA GLY A 281 -0.75 46.60 -13.00
C GLY A 281 0.03 45.29 -12.92
N GLU A 282 0.19 44.78 -11.71
CA GLU A 282 0.88 43.53 -11.39
C GLU A 282 0.03 42.34 -11.87
N GLU A 283 -0.12 42.16 -13.19
CA GLU A 283 -0.71 40.95 -13.74
C GLU A 283 0.29 39.81 -13.58
N THR A 284 -0.08 38.82 -12.79
CA THR A 284 0.67 37.57 -12.64
C THR A 284 0.96 36.98 -14.01
N VAL A 285 2.24 36.76 -14.32
CA VAL A 285 2.66 36.21 -15.61
C VAL A 285 2.05 34.82 -15.79
N LYS A 286 1.04 34.69 -16.66
CA LYS A 286 0.42 33.40 -17.00
C LYS A 286 1.10 32.79 -18.23
N CYS A 287 1.24 31.47 -18.24
CA CYS A 287 1.76 30.74 -19.38
C CYS A 287 0.62 30.37 -20.33
N THR A 288 0.83 30.59 -21.63
CA THR A 288 -0.15 30.28 -22.68
C THR A 288 0.36 29.18 -23.62
N GLY A 289 -0.57 28.31 -24.02
CA GLY A 289 -0.34 27.20 -24.94
C GLY A 289 0.09 25.89 -24.30
N ALA A 290 0.11 24.85 -25.14
CA ALA A 290 0.49 23.48 -24.76
C ALA A 290 1.90 23.35 -24.15
N ILE A 291 2.78 24.29 -24.46
CA ILE A 291 4.20 24.22 -24.09
C ILE A 291 4.41 24.26 -22.57
N CYS A 292 3.48 24.89 -21.85
CA CYS A 292 3.52 25.06 -20.40
C CYS A 292 3.49 23.74 -19.62
N PHE A 293 2.90 22.69 -20.20
CA PHE A 293 2.70 21.40 -19.52
C PHE A 293 3.05 20.19 -20.38
N PHE A 294 3.48 20.39 -21.63
CA PHE A 294 3.95 19.32 -22.52
C PHE A 294 5.02 18.45 -21.86
N LEU A 295 6.10 19.09 -21.39
CA LEU A 295 7.24 18.40 -20.79
C LEU A 295 6.84 17.72 -19.47
N SER A 296 6.11 18.43 -18.60
CA SER A 296 5.60 17.91 -17.34
C SER A 296 4.75 16.65 -17.56
N SER A 297 3.83 16.70 -18.53
CA SER A 297 2.94 15.57 -18.86
C SER A 297 3.72 14.37 -19.42
N LEU A 298 4.76 14.61 -20.23
CA LEU A 298 5.62 13.55 -20.75
C LEU A 298 6.43 12.88 -19.62
N ILE A 299 6.97 13.67 -18.69
CA ILE A 299 7.65 13.16 -17.49
C ILE A 299 6.68 12.32 -16.66
N MET A 300 5.47 12.82 -16.38
CA MET A 300 4.45 12.08 -15.61
C MET A 300 4.07 10.76 -16.29
N SER A 301 3.92 10.75 -17.62
CA SER A 301 3.68 9.51 -18.38
C SER A 301 4.83 8.50 -18.20
N GLY A 302 6.09 8.97 -18.24
CA GLY A 302 7.27 8.13 -18.00
C GLY A 302 7.30 7.55 -16.58
N LEU A 303 7.00 8.36 -15.56
CA LEU A 303 6.91 7.92 -14.17
C LEU A 303 5.79 6.88 -13.99
N CYS A 304 4.63 7.09 -14.63
CA CYS A 304 3.56 6.09 -14.67
C CYS A 304 4.01 4.77 -15.31
N ALA A 305 4.77 4.82 -16.42
CA ALA A 305 5.29 3.60 -17.05
C ALA A 305 6.24 2.84 -16.11
N ILE A 306 7.09 3.55 -15.35
CA ILE A 306 7.94 2.93 -14.31
C ILE A 306 7.06 2.33 -13.21
N ALA A 307 6.00 3.01 -12.79
CA ALA A 307 5.04 2.49 -11.81
C ALA A 307 4.39 1.18 -12.27
N VAL A 308 3.99 1.10 -13.56
CA VAL A 308 3.47 -0.14 -14.18
C VAL A 308 4.49 -1.27 -14.05
N VAL A 309 5.76 -1.02 -14.39
CA VAL A 309 6.82 -2.03 -14.27
C VAL A 309 6.99 -2.50 -12.83
N LEU A 310 7.01 -1.59 -11.86
CA LEU A 310 7.10 -1.92 -10.43
C LEU A 310 5.88 -2.75 -9.96
N SER A 311 4.68 -2.40 -10.41
CA SER A 311 3.45 -3.16 -10.13
C SER A 311 3.52 -4.56 -10.74
N LEU A 312 4.02 -4.71 -11.96
CA LEU A 312 4.22 -6.03 -12.59
C LEU A 312 5.30 -6.88 -11.88
N ILE A 313 6.38 -6.27 -11.40
CA ILE A 313 7.38 -6.94 -10.56
C ILE A 313 6.72 -7.43 -9.26
N LEU A 314 5.89 -6.60 -8.63
CA LEU A 314 5.14 -6.98 -7.44
C LEU A 314 4.19 -8.15 -7.74
N VAL A 315 3.46 -8.12 -8.85
CA VAL A 315 2.63 -9.23 -9.33
C VAL A 315 3.47 -10.51 -9.45
N TYR A 316 4.61 -10.45 -10.14
CA TYR A 316 5.48 -11.63 -10.33
C TYR A 316 5.94 -12.22 -8.98
N ARG A 317 6.37 -11.37 -8.04
CA ARG A 317 6.79 -11.80 -6.69
C ARG A 317 5.64 -12.33 -5.82
N THR A 318 4.42 -11.84 -6.04
CA THR A 318 3.23 -12.19 -5.25
C THR A 318 2.45 -13.37 -5.80
N ARG A 319 2.61 -13.72 -7.09
CA ARG A 319 1.88 -14.82 -7.75
C ARG A 319 1.92 -16.14 -6.98
N ILE A 320 3.07 -16.52 -6.42
CA ILE A 320 3.22 -17.78 -5.67
C ILE A 320 2.33 -17.77 -4.42
N VAL A 321 2.21 -16.62 -3.76
CA VAL A 321 1.39 -16.47 -2.55
C VAL A 321 -0.10 -16.45 -2.90
N TYR A 322 -0.50 -15.67 -3.91
CA TYR A 322 -1.90 -15.62 -4.36
C TYR A 322 -2.39 -16.98 -4.84
N ARG A 323 -1.57 -17.74 -5.59
CA ARG A 323 -1.91 -19.10 -6.01
C ARG A 323 -2.18 -20.02 -4.81
N ASN A 324 -1.43 -19.89 -3.72
CA ASN A 324 -1.61 -20.73 -2.53
C ASN A 324 -2.82 -20.32 -1.67
N LEU A 325 -3.20 -19.04 -1.65
CA LEU A 325 -4.39 -18.55 -0.94
C LEU A 325 -5.68 -18.94 -1.67
N TYR A 326 -5.77 -18.65 -2.97
CA TYR A 326 -7.01 -18.84 -3.74
C TYR A 326 -7.20 -20.26 -4.27
N SER A 327 -6.14 -21.08 -4.40
CA SER A 327 -6.30 -22.52 -4.71
C SER A 327 -6.98 -23.31 -3.60
N ARG A 328 -7.00 -22.79 -2.36
CA ARG A 328 -7.74 -23.41 -1.24
C ARG A 328 -9.21 -23.00 -1.18
N THR A 329 -9.58 -21.86 -1.76
CA THR A 329 -10.95 -21.34 -1.76
C THR A 329 -11.79 -21.87 -2.94
N LEU A 330 -11.13 -22.32 -4.01
CA LEU A 330 -11.76 -22.93 -5.20
C LEU A 330 -11.96 -24.45 -5.09
N LYS A 331 -11.82 -25.04 -3.90
CA LYS A 331 -12.18 -26.44 -3.58
C LYS A 331 -13.31 -26.46 -2.57
#